data_AF-A0AAE1UAD1-F1
#
_entry.id   AF-A0AAE1UAD1-F1
#
_cell.length_a   1.000
_cell.length_b   1.000
_cell.length_c   1.000
_cell.angle_alpha   90.00
_cell.angle_beta   90.00
_cell.angle_gamma   90.00
#
_symmetry.space_group_name_H-M   'P 1'
#
loop_
_entity.id
_entity.type
_entity.pdbx_description
1 polymer ?
#
loop_
_entity_poly.entity_id
_entity_poly.type
_entity_poly.pdbx_seq_one_letter_code
_entity_poly.pdbx_strand_id
1 'polypeptide(L)'
;MDDLPPNVRLGKWLPQQDILGDPRLRLFITHRGLLSTLESMYHGIPVLGMPVFADQESNMREVERNGWGRVLTWEDLTPDTLTRNIQFVMTDEKLRKEAARRSVIMKDQPQDAKELTVFWVEYVMRHNGASHLRCPAVDMTWLVCHI
;
A
#
# COMPACT_ATOMS: atom_id res chain seq x y z
N MET A 1 3.91 -5.37 27.83
CA MET A 1 5.13 -4.67 27.37
C MET A 1 5.02 -3.33 28.04
N ASP A 2 5.61 -3.23 29.23
CA ASP A 2 5.14 -2.24 30.21
C ASP A 2 6.02 -0.99 30.23
N ASP A 3 7.10 -0.99 29.43
CA ASP A 3 8.08 0.09 29.31
C ASP A 3 8.15 0.68 27.89
N LEU A 4 7.01 1.12 27.34
CA LEU A 4 7.00 1.81 26.05
C LEU A 4 7.34 3.31 26.23
N PRO A 5 8.23 3.87 25.39
CA PRO A 5 8.47 5.30 25.37
C PRO A 5 7.18 6.10 25.06
N PRO A 6 7.06 7.34 25.56
CA PRO A 6 5.85 8.15 25.39
C PRO A 6 5.51 8.49 23.92
N ASN A 7 6.49 8.36 23.01
CA ASN A 7 6.36 8.56 21.57
C ASN A 7 6.00 7.29 20.79
N VAL A 8 5.74 6.17 21.48
CA VAL A 8 5.34 4.91 20.85
C VAL A 8 3.91 4.59 21.22
N ARG A 9 3.09 4.29 20.21
CA ARG A 9 1.71 3.83 20.38
C ARG A 9 1.55 2.48 19.70
N LEU A 10 1.06 1.51 20.45
CA LEU A 10 0.69 0.19 19.92
C LEU A 10 -0.82 0.06 19.86
N GLY A 11 -1.33 -0.57 18.82
CA GLY A 11 -2.73 -0.91 18.67
C GLY A 11 -2.86 -2.20 17.89
N LYS A 12 -3.80 -3.08 18.31
CA LYS A 12 -4.14 -4.29 17.54
C LYS A 12 -4.77 -3.93 16.18
N TRP A 13 -5.46 -2.80 16.15
CA TRP A 13 -6.06 -2.22 14.97
C TRP A 13 -5.90 -0.71 15.06
N LEU A 14 -5.55 -0.11 13.92
CA LEU A 14 -5.39 1.33 13.76
C LEU A 14 -6.05 1.73 12.44
N PRO A 15 -6.63 2.94 12.35
CA PRO A 15 -7.23 3.43 11.12
C PRO A 15 -6.13 3.82 10.11
N GLN A 16 -5.55 2.82 9.42
CA GLN A 16 -4.38 2.99 8.55
C GLN A 16 -4.59 4.05 7.46
N GLN A 17 -5.76 4.10 6.84
CA GLN A 17 -6.09 5.11 5.82
C GLN A 17 -6.04 6.52 6.38
N ASP A 18 -6.61 6.75 7.56
CA ASP A 18 -6.61 8.06 8.20
C ASP A 18 -5.19 8.46 8.63
N ILE A 19 -4.40 7.50 9.10
CA ILE A 19 -2.99 7.72 9.47
C ILE A 19 -2.16 8.06 8.24
N LEU A 20 -2.34 7.33 7.14
CA LEU A 20 -1.65 7.61 5.88
C LEU A 20 -2.06 8.97 5.29
N GLY A 21 -3.30 9.40 5.52
CA GLY A 21 -3.82 10.71 5.13
C GLY A 21 -3.39 11.87 6.05
N ASP A 22 -2.74 11.60 7.20
CA ASP A 22 -2.28 12.66 8.10
C ASP A 22 -1.05 13.38 7.50
N PRO A 23 -1.09 14.71 7.31
CA PRO A 23 0.00 15.47 6.71
C PRO A 23 1.31 15.45 7.52
N ARG A 24 1.27 15.01 8.79
CA ARG A 24 2.44 14.86 9.64
C ARG A 24 3.18 13.55 9.38
N LEU A 25 2.55 12.56 8.74
CA LEU A 25 3.19 11.29 8.44
C LEU A 25 4.32 11.49 7.43
N ARG A 26 5.49 10.92 7.73
CA ARG A 26 6.70 11.09 6.90
C ARG A 26 7.21 9.80 6.27
N LEU A 27 6.88 8.66 6.85
CA LEU A 27 7.42 7.36 6.46
C LEU A 27 6.39 6.28 6.78
N PHE A 28 6.21 5.35 5.85
CA PHE A 28 5.49 4.11 6.10
C PHE A 28 6.43 2.90 5.98
N ILE A 29 6.59 2.16 7.08
CA ILE A 29 7.37 0.92 7.12
C ILE A 29 6.39 -0.25 6.96
N THR A 30 6.60 -1.11 5.96
CA THR A 30 5.66 -2.20 5.66
C THR A 30 6.30 -3.33 4.87
N HIS A 31 5.74 -4.53 4.96
CA HIS A 31 6.15 -5.68 4.15
C HIS A 31 5.83 -5.55 2.65
N ARG A 32 4.97 -4.59 2.28
CA ARG A 32 4.71 -4.16 0.89
C ARG A 32 4.04 -5.18 -0.03
N GLY A 33 2.97 -5.79 0.49
CA GLY A 33 1.91 -6.32 -0.36
C GLY A 33 1.29 -5.25 -1.27
N LEU A 34 0.56 -5.70 -2.30
CA LEU A 34 -0.05 -4.84 -3.32
C LEU A 34 -0.93 -3.73 -2.73
N LEU A 35 -1.77 -4.03 -1.74
CA LEU A 35 -2.66 -3.02 -1.15
C LEU A 35 -1.90 -1.93 -0.42
N SER A 36 -1.01 -2.28 0.52
CA SER A 36 -0.19 -1.28 1.23
C SER A 36 0.66 -0.43 0.29
N THR A 37 1.09 -1.01 -0.84
CA THR A 37 1.75 -0.29 -1.93
C THR A 37 0.85 0.80 -2.52
N LEU A 38 -0.37 0.42 -2.91
CA LEU A 38 -1.35 1.34 -3.50
C LEU A 38 -1.77 2.44 -2.52
N GLU A 39 -1.99 2.10 -1.25
CA GLU A 39 -2.40 3.06 -0.23
C GLU A 39 -1.31 4.11 0.01
N SER A 40 -0.05 3.69 0.11
CA SER A 40 1.08 4.61 0.27
C SER A 40 1.27 5.50 -0.96
N MET A 41 1.08 4.95 -2.16
CA MET A 41 1.13 5.71 -3.40
C MET A 41 -0.01 6.73 -3.47
N TYR A 42 -1.22 6.33 -3.08
CA TYR A 42 -2.39 7.20 -3.05
C TYR A 42 -2.16 8.39 -2.11
N HIS A 43 -1.59 8.19 -0.94
CA HIS A 43 -1.30 9.27 0.01
C HIS A 43 0.02 10.01 -0.25
N GLY A 44 0.85 9.52 -1.18
CA GLY A 44 2.13 10.13 -1.52
C GLY A 44 3.19 10.02 -0.43
N ILE A 45 3.12 8.95 0.36
CA ILE A 45 4.03 8.70 1.48
C ILE A 45 5.18 7.79 1.01
N PRO A 46 6.45 8.19 1.24
CA PRO A 46 7.61 7.33 0.99
C PRO A 46 7.60 6.09 1.86
N VAL A 47 8.21 5.01 1.34
CA VAL A 47 8.19 3.70 1.99
C VAL A 47 9.57 3.16 2.31
N LEU A 48 9.68 2.55 3.48
CA LEU A 48 10.73 1.58 3.80
C LEU A 48 10.11 0.18 3.79
N GLY A 49 10.41 -0.59 2.76
CA GLY A 49 9.84 -1.92 2.55
C GLY A 49 10.69 -3.02 3.16
N MET A 50 10.04 -3.98 3.80
CA MET A 50 10.67 -5.18 4.38
C MET A 50 9.99 -6.44 3.85
N PRO A 51 10.22 -6.82 2.58
CA PRO A 51 9.52 -7.93 1.94
C PRO A 51 9.78 -9.25 2.67
N VAL A 52 8.75 -10.09 2.76
CA VAL A 52 8.81 -11.39 3.44
C VAL A 52 8.65 -12.54 2.44
N PHE A 53 7.63 -12.50 1.57
CA PHE A 53 7.36 -13.56 0.58
C PHE A 53 6.45 -13.09 -0.57
N ALA A 54 6.19 -13.99 -1.54
CA ALA A 54 5.30 -13.79 -2.69
C ALA A 54 5.69 -12.59 -3.59
N ASP A 55 4.74 -11.70 -3.87
CA ASP A 55 4.87 -10.58 -4.81
C ASP A 55 5.61 -9.37 -4.21
N GLN A 56 5.86 -9.38 -2.89
CA GLN A 56 6.38 -8.24 -2.14
C GLN A 56 7.75 -7.79 -2.62
N GLU A 57 8.63 -8.74 -2.98
CA GLU A 57 9.97 -8.41 -3.48
C GLU A 57 9.90 -7.67 -4.82
N SER A 58 9.07 -8.16 -5.75
CA SER A 58 8.83 -7.53 -7.05
C SER A 58 8.22 -6.14 -6.90
N ASN A 59 7.23 -5.99 -6.02
CA ASN A 59 6.63 -4.69 -5.70
C ASN A 59 7.69 -3.71 -5.17
N MET A 60 8.60 -4.19 -4.32
CA MET A 60 9.62 -3.36 -3.71
C MET A 60 10.76 -2.98 -4.65
N ARG A 61 11.17 -3.87 -5.55
CA ARG A 61 12.09 -3.54 -6.65
C ARG A 61 11.49 -2.42 -7.52
N GLU A 62 10.19 -2.46 -7.76
CA GLU A 62 9.51 -1.40 -8.51
C GLU A 62 9.48 -0.07 -7.76
N VAL A 63 9.33 -0.09 -6.44
CA VAL A 63 9.37 1.11 -5.59
C VAL A 63 10.72 1.79 -5.63
N GLU A 64 11.79 1.02 -5.44
CA GLU A 64 13.15 1.54 -5.50
C GLU A 64 13.50 2.05 -6.88
N ARG A 65 13.18 1.27 -7.93
CA ARG A 65 13.39 1.67 -9.32
C ARG A 65 12.70 2.99 -9.65
N ASN A 66 11.50 3.17 -9.13
CA ASN A 66 10.72 4.39 -9.31
C ASN A 66 11.12 5.50 -8.34
N GLY A 67 12.03 5.28 -7.39
CA GLY A 67 12.62 6.32 -6.55
C GLY A 67 11.68 6.93 -5.50
N TRP A 68 10.73 6.16 -4.96
CA TRP A 68 9.81 6.65 -3.89
C TRP A 68 9.84 5.81 -2.61
N GLY A 69 10.83 4.93 -2.49
CA GLY A 69 11.08 4.18 -1.28
C GLY A 69 12.38 3.40 -1.34
N ARG A 70 12.63 2.60 -0.31
CA ARG A 70 13.83 1.79 -0.14
C ARG A 70 13.50 0.41 0.41
N VAL A 71 14.31 -0.59 0.07
CA VAL A 71 14.21 -1.95 0.62
C VAL A 71 15.20 -2.13 1.75
N LEU A 72 14.73 -2.74 2.84
CA LEU A 72 15.56 -3.32 3.89
C LEU A 72 15.25 -4.81 3.94
N THR A 73 16.23 -5.63 3.57
CA THR A 73 16.12 -7.09 3.62
C THR A 73 16.20 -7.57 5.07
N TRP A 74 15.68 -8.75 5.35
CA TRP A 74 15.80 -9.39 6.67
C TRP A 74 17.24 -9.79 7.01
N GLU A 75 18.04 -10.12 5.99
CA GLU A 75 19.46 -10.46 6.14
C GLU A 75 20.28 -9.25 6.62
N ASP A 76 19.93 -8.05 6.15
CA ASP A 76 20.59 -6.81 6.51
C ASP A 76 19.96 -6.12 7.74
N LEU A 77 18.96 -6.73 8.38
CA LEU A 77 18.20 -6.10 9.46
C LEU A 77 19.01 -6.09 10.77
N THR A 78 19.45 -4.89 11.15
CA THR A 78 20.10 -4.58 12.42
C THR A 78 19.54 -3.26 12.95
N PRO A 79 19.67 -2.95 14.25
CA PRO A 79 19.24 -1.65 14.79
C PRO A 79 19.88 -0.46 14.05
N ASP A 80 21.15 -0.58 13.66
CA ASP A 80 21.89 0.47 12.96
C ASP A 80 21.46 0.61 11.50
N THR A 81 21.24 -0.50 10.78
CA THR A 81 20.74 -0.44 9.40
C THR A 81 19.32 0.09 9.37
N LEU A 82 18.45 -0.32 10.30
CA LEU A 82 17.09 0.19 10.41
C LEU A 82 17.08 1.70 10.65
N THR A 83 17.84 2.17 11.65
CA THR A 83 17.92 3.59 12.01
C THR A 83 18.43 4.43 10.84
N ARG A 84 19.50 3.98 10.17
CA ARG A 84 20.05 4.68 9.00
C ARG A 84 19.06 4.76 7.85
N ASN A 85 18.33 3.67 7.57
CA ASN A 85 17.34 3.66 6.49
C ASN A 85 16.13 4.56 6.82
N ILE A 86 15.65 4.55 8.07
CA ILE A 86 14.59 5.46 8.52
C ILE A 86 15.02 6.92 8.32
N GLN A 87 16.22 7.29 8.80
CA GLN A 87 16.75 8.64 8.65
C GLN A 87 16.91 9.03 7.18
N PHE A 88 17.43 8.13 6.35
CA PHE A 88 17.56 8.36 4.91
C PHE A 88 16.21 8.65 4.26
N VAL A 89 15.21 7.80 4.44
CA VAL A 89 13.90 7.99 3.79
C VAL A 89 13.18 9.24 4.31
N MET A 90 13.34 9.57 5.60
CA MET A 90 12.75 10.77 6.18
C MET A 90 13.37 12.08 5.70
N THR A 91 14.66 12.06 5.32
CA THR A 91 15.43 13.26 4.95
C THR A 91 15.55 13.45 3.44
N ASP A 92 15.43 12.39 2.64
CA ASP A 92 15.58 12.46 1.19
C ASP A 92 14.39 13.17 0.53
N GLU A 93 14.63 14.40 0.08
CA GLU A 93 13.63 15.19 -0.64
C GLU A 93 13.22 14.58 -1.99
N LYS A 94 14.10 13.84 -2.65
CA LYS A 94 13.80 13.23 -3.96
C LYS A 94 12.75 12.15 -3.78
N LEU A 95 12.92 11.28 -2.78
CA LEU A 95 11.92 10.25 -2.46
C LEU A 95 10.56 10.87 -2.15
N ARG A 96 10.54 11.95 -1.36
CA ARG A 96 9.30 12.66 -1.01
C ARG A 96 8.63 13.31 -2.22
N LYS A 97 9.41 13.97 -3.10
CA LYS A 97 8.89 14.60 -4.32
C LYS A 97 8.33 13.55 -5.28
N GLU A 98 9.01 12.41 -5.42
CA GLU A 98 8.57 11.33 -6.30
C GLU A 98 7.33 10.62 -5.76
N ALA A 99 7.26 10.36 -4.45
CA ALA A 99 6.03 9.83 -3.82
C ALA A 99 4.83 10.77 -4.04
N ALA A 100 5.02 12.09 -3.83
CA ALA A 100 3.98 13.09 -4.08
C ALA A 100 3.57 13.13 -5.56
N ARG A 101 4.54 13.07 -6.48
CA ARG A 101 4.28 13.02 -7.93
C ARG A 101 3.43 11.80 -8.30
N ARG A 102 3.75 10.63 -7.75
CA ARG A 102 3.00 9.39 -7.96
C ARG A 102 1.58 9.47 -7.42
N SER A 103 1.37 10.11 -6.27
CA SER A 103 0.03 10.36 -5.73
C SER A 103 -0.83 11.19 -6.69
N VAL A 104 -0.26 12.25 -7.26
CA VAL A 104 -0.96 13.07 -8.26
C VAL A 104 -1.35 12.23 -9.47
N ILE A 105 -0.41 11.45 -10.03
CA ILE A 105 -0.67 10.59 -11.20
C ILE A 105 -1.72 9.53 -10.90
N MET A 106 -1.68 8.92 -9.72
CA MET A 106 -2.65 7.89 -9.34
C MET A 106 -4.07 8.46 -9.21
N LYS A 107 -4.19 9.68 -8.66
CA LYS A 107 -5.47 10.37 -8.47
C LYS A 107 -6.01 11.03 -9.73
N ASP A 108 -5.16 11.25 -10.74
CA ASP A 108 -5.52 11.80 -12.03
C ASP A 108 -6.26 10.73 -12.87
N GLN A 109 -7.57 10.64 -12.65
CA GLN A 109 -8.45 9.67 -13.30
C GLN A 109 -9.45 10.40 -14.20
N PRO A 110 -9.82 9.81 -15.36
CA PRO A 110 -10.72 10.46 -16.31
C PRO A 110 -12.18 10.58 -15.82
N GLN A 111 -12.55 9.87 -14.75
CA GLN A 111 -13.88 9.89 -14.17
C GLN A 111 -13.79 10.11 -12.66
N ASP A 112 -14.73 10.88 -12.11
CA ASP A 112 -14.81 11.05 -10.66
C ASP A 112 -15.21 9.73 -9.98
N ALA A 113 -14.60 9.45 -8.83
CA ALA A 113 -14.84 8.21 -8.11
C ALA A 113 -16.32 8.02 -7.71
N LYS A 114 -17.06 9.11 -7.44
CA LYS A 114 -18.49 9.04 -7.10
C LYS A 114 -19.31 8.69 -8.33
N GLU A 115 -19.05 9.31 -9.46
CA GLU A 115 -19.74 9.02 -10.73
C GLU A 115 -19.50 7.58 -11.18
N LEU A 116 -18.24 7.13 -11.10
CA LEU A 116 -17.88 5.74 -11.40
C LEU A 116 -18.60 4.76 -10.46
N THR A 117 -18.72 5.09 -9.18
CA THR A 117 -19.45 4.27 -8.21
C THR A 117 -20.93 4.18 -8.57
N VAL A 118 -21.58 5.31 -8.87
CA VAL A 118 -22.99 5.34 -9.31
C VAL A 118 -23.17 4.49 -10.55
N PHE A 119 -22.30 4.64 -11.55
CA PHE A 119 -22.36 3.86 -12.78
C PHE A 119 -22.34 2.35 -12.51
N TRP A 120 -21.42 1.86 -11.68
CA TRP A 120 -21.31 0.43 -11.39
C TRP A 120 -22.48 -0.11 -10.56
N VAL A 121 -22.98 0.68 -9.60
CA VAL A 121 -24.19 0.33 -8.85
C VAL A 121 -25.38 0.17 -9.80
N GLU A 122 -25.60 1.15 -10.67
CA GLU A 122 -26.68 1.07 -11.66
C GLU A 122 -26.46 -0.05 -12.68
N TYR A 123 -25.21 -0.33 -13.08
CA TYR A 123 -24.91 -1.42 -13.99
C TYR A 123 -25.34 -2.77 -13.41
N VAL A 124 -25.01 -3.02 -12.14
CA VAL A 124 -25.44 -4.23 -11.44
C VAL A 124 -26.97 -4.32 -11.38
N MET A 125 -27.66 -3.20 -11.13
CA MET A 125 -29.13 -3.15 -11.14
C MET A 125 -29.72 -3.42 -12.52
N ARG A 126 -29.18 -2.79 -13.59
CA ARG A 126 -29.63 -2.98 -14.98
C ARG A 126 -29.49 -4.44 -15.45
N HIS A 127 -28.52 -5.16 -14.91
CA HIS A 127 -28.20 -6.54 -15.29
C HIS A 127 -28.56 -7.55 -14.20
N ASN A 128 -29.51 -7.23 -13.31
CA ASN A 128 -30.03 -8.13 -12.28
C ASN A 128 -28.94 -8.89 -11.49
N GLY A 129 -27.90 -8.17 -11.05
CA GLY A 129 -26.78 -8.75 -10.30
C GLY A 129 -25.49 -8.98 -11.11
N ALA A 130 -25.52 -8.77 -12.43
CA ALA A 130 -24.36 -8.86 -13.32
C ALA A 130 -23.54 -10.16 -13.14
N SER A 131 -24.22 -11.31 -13.16
CA SER A 131 -23.61 -12.63 -12.94
C SER A 131 -22.46 -12.93 -13.91
N HIS A 132 -22.48 -12.37 -15.12
CA HIS A 132 -21.43 -12.49 -16.12
C HIS A 132 -20.09 -11.81 -15.75
N LEU A 133 -20.07 -10.92 -14.75
CA LEU A 133 -18.84 -10.32 -14.22
C LEU A 133 -18.25 -11.12 -13.05
N ARG A 134 -18.99 -12.08 -12.49
CA ARG A 134 -18.49 -12.96 -11.43
C ARG A 134 -17.63 -14.05 -12.04
N CYS A 135 -16.50 -14.33 -11.40
CA CYS A 135 -15.68 -15.47 -11.78
C CYS A 135 -16.46 -16.78 -11.49
N PRO A 136 -16.66 -17.67 -12.49
CA PRO A 136 -17.39 -18.92 -12.30
C PRO A 136 -16.78 -19.83 -11.21
N ALA A 137 -15.47 -19.69 -10.95
CA ALA A 137 -14.77 -20.42 -9.90
C ALA A 137 -15.34 -20.21 -8.50
N VAL A 138 -16.04 -19.09 -8.25
CA VAL A 138 -16.64 -18.78 -6.95
C VAL A 138 -17.77 -19.74 -6.60
N ASP A 139 -18.47 -20.27 -7.60
CA ASP A 139 -19.61 -21.19 -7.42
C ASP A 139 -19.19 -22.67 -7.61
N MET A 140 -17.90 -22.93 -7.86
CA MET A 140 -17.35 -24.27 -8.00
C MET A 140 -16.99 -24.87 -6.63
N THR A 141 -17.13 -26.19 -6.49
CA THR A 141 -16.65 -26.91 -5.31
C THR A 141 -15.12 -26.91 -5.28
N TRP A 142 -14.54 -27.03 -4.08
CA TRP A 142 -13.07 -27.02 -3.89
C TRP A 142 -12.34 -28.01 -4.80
N LEU A 143 -12.92 -29.20 -5.01
CA LEU A 143 -12.42 -30.26 -5.91
C LEU A 143 -12.30 -29.81 -7.36
N VAL A 144 -13.23 -29.00 -7.88
CA VAL A 144 -13.22 -28.56 -9.28
C VAL A 144 -12.27 -27.37 -9.48
N CYS A 145 -12.05 -26.55 -8.44
CA CYS A 145 -11.12 -25.42 -8.51
C CYS A 145 -9.63 -25.80 -8.42
N HIS A 146 -9.29 -26.97 -7.89
CA HIS A 146 -7.91 -27.36 -7.56
C HIS A 146 -7.41 -28.61 -8.31
N ILE A 147 -8.12 -29.02 -9.37
CA ILE A 147 -7.66 -29.95 -10.40
C ILE A 147 -7.38 -29.14 -11.66
#